data_AF-A0A3C0ZB36-F1
#
_entry.id   AF-A0A3C0ZB36-F1
#
_cell.length_a   1.000
_cell.length_b   1.000
_cell.length_c   1.000
_cell.angle_alpha   90.00
_cell.angle_beta   90.00
_cell.angle_gamma   90.00
#
_symmetry.space_group_name_H-M   'P 1'
#
loop_
_entity.id
_entity.type
_entity.pdbx_description
1 polymer ?
#
loop_
_entity_poly.entity_id
_entity_poly.type
_entity_poly.pdbx_seq_one_letter_code
_entity_poly.pdbx_strand_id
1 'polypeptide(L)'
;MGVITSYIGIGVYMAGNIPSKYYLSGLVFLILTRSFLVPVVWSNVIANWYYHLQILNANNLAGIIDRTNSLVLQRGNIMKSVQVQASPLSIRDAYSGLFIIGVILTLFILIFPFHSSPIRRVFDWKRKNATKEALQIPIS
;
A
#
# COMPACT_ATOMS: atom_id res chain seq x y z
N MET A 1 11.89 -4.37 -7.89
CA MET A 1 12.52 -5.66 -7.54
C MET A 1 11.91 -6.32 -6.30
N GLY A 2 11.78 -5.65 -5.15
CA GLY A 2 11.22 -6.25 -3.92
C GLY A 2 9.78 -6.78 -4.03
N VAL A 3 8.95 -6.14 -4.86
CA VAL A 3 7.59 -6.63 -5.11
C VAL A 3 7.63 -7.93 -5.93
N ILE A 4 8.47 -7.99 -6.98
CA ILE A 4 8.68 -9.19 -7.82
C ILE A 4 9.13 -10.39 -6.98
N THR A 5 10.00 -10.19 -6.00
CA THR A 5 10.46 -11.26 -5.10
C THR A 5 9.38 -11.73 -4.13
N SER A 6 8.54 -10.84 -3.58
CA SER A 6 7.41 -11.25 -2.74
C SER A 6 6.36 -12.01 -3.56
N TYR A 7 6.20 -11.65 -4.83
CA TYR A 7 5.30 -12.28 -5.78
C TYR A 7 5.71 -13.69 -6.19
N ILE A 8 7.00 -13.94 -6.40
CA ILE A 8 7.52 -15.29 -6.63
C ILE A 8 7.36 -16.12 -5.34
N GLY A 9 7.61 -15.54 -4.18
CA GLY A 9 7.43 -16.21 -2.88
C GLY A 9 6.00 -16.68 -2.62
N ILE A 10 5.00 -15.84 -2.88
CA ILE A 10 3.58 -16.20 -2.70
C ILE A 10 3.16 -17.31 -3.68
N GLY A 11 3.58 -17.22 -4.94
CA GLY A 11 3.27 -18.24 -5.96
C GLY A 11 3.87 -19.60 -5.63
N VAL A 12 5.13 -19.64 -5.17
CA VAL A 12 5.80 -20.87 -4.75
C VAL A 12 5.17 -21.46 -3.49
N TYR A 13 4.75 -20.62 -2.53
CA TYR A 13 4.11 -21.09 -1.31
C TYR A 13 2.71 -21.70 -1.56
N MET A 14 1.97 -21.17 -2.54
CA MET A 14 0.70 -21.75 -2.98
C MET A 14 0.90 -23.08 -3.72
N ALA A 15 1.96 -23.21 -4.52
CA ALA A 15 2.29 -24.45 -5.22
C ALA A 15 2.59 -25.62 -4.27
N GLY A 16 3.23 -25.35 -3.13
CA GLY A 16 3.60 -26.38 -2.17
C GLY A 16 2.45 -26.93 -1.33
N ASN A 17 1.36 -26.17 -1.13
CA ASN A 17 0.29 -26.51 -0.19
C ASN A 17 -1.06 -26.87 -0.86
N ILE A 18 -1.20 -26.75 -2.19
CA ILE A 18 -2.46 -27.01 -2.90
C ILE A 18 -2.40 -28.37 -3.63
N PRO A 19 -3.39 -29.26 -3.47
CA PRO A 19 -3.44 -30.51 -4.23
C PRO A 19 -3.47 -30.24 -5.73
N SER A 20 -2.65 -30.96 -6.51
CA SER A 20 -2.39 -30.73 -7.95
C SER A 20 -3.65 -30.49 -8.82
N LYS A 21 -4.78 -31.06 -8.45
CA LYS A 21 -6.07 -30.89 -9.16
C LYS A 21 -6.58 -29.45 -9.17
N TYR A 22 -6.26 -28.65 -8.15
CA TYR A 22 -6.72 -27.25 -8.02
C TYR A 22 -5.61 -26.22 -8.28
N TYR A 23 -4.38 -26.69 -8.51
CA TYR A 23 -3.22 -25.83 -8.68
C TYR A 23 -3.37 -24.83 -9.83
N LEU A 24 -3.80 -25.31 -11.00
CA LEU A 24 -3.93 -24.47 -12.19
C LEU A 24 -5.04 -23.42 -12.03
N SER A 25 -6.19 -23.80 -11.47
CA SER A 25 -7.30 -22.87 -11.21
C SER A 25 -6.91 -21.80 -10.18
N GLY A 26 -6.24 -22.19 -9.09
CA GLY A 26 -5.75 -21.27 -8.06
C GLY A 26 -4.69 -20.29 -8.60
N LEU A 27 -3.78 -20.77 -9.44
CA LEU A 27 -2.74 -19.94 -10.07
C LEU A 27 -3.35 -18.92 -11.04
N VAL A 28 -4.29 -19.35 -11.89
CA VAL A 28 -4.99 -18.43 -12.82
C VAL A 28 -5.80 -17.40 -12.04
N PHE A 29 -6.51 -17.79 -10.98
CA PHE A 29 -7.24 -16.87 -10.13
C PHE A 29 -6.33 -15.84 -9.45
N LEU A 30 -5.18 -16.26 -8.94
CA LEU A 30 -4.21 -15.36 -8.32
C LEU A 30 -3.64 -14.37 -9.33
N ILE A 31 -3.25 -14.84 -10.52
CA ILE A 31 -2.74 -13.97 -11.59
C ILE A 31 -3.83 -12.99 -12.03
N LEU A 32 -5.06 -13.45 -12.24
CA LEU A 32 -6.17 -12.59 -12.67
C LEU A 32 -6.51 -11.54 -11.60
N THR A 33 -6.60 -11.94 -10.34
CA THR A 33 -6.91 -11.01 -9.25
C THR A 33 -5.81 -9.95 -9.13
N ARG A 34 -4.55 -10.36 -9.20
CA ARG A 34 -3.41 -9.46 -8.99
C ARG A 34 -3.06 -8.60 -10.21
N SER A 35 -3.13 -9.12 -11.42
CA SER A 35 -2.69 -8.43 -12.63
C SER A 35 -3.80 -7.64 -13.29
N PHE A 36 -5.06 -8.00 -13.03
CA PHE A 36 -6.20 -7.39 -13.67
C PHE A 36 -7.16 -6.75 -12.66
N LEU A 37 -7.79 -7.52 -11.78
CA LEU A 37 -8.86 -6.97 -10.92
C LEU A 37 -8.36 -5.90 -9.96
N VAL A 38 -7.29 -6.17 -9.22
CA VAL A 38 -6.73 -5.23 -8.25
C VAL A 38 -6.24 -3.95 -8.94
N PRO A 39 -5.40 -4.01 -10.00
CA PRO A 39 -4.97 -2.81 -10.71
C PRO A 39 -6.13 -2.02 -11.31
N VAL A 40 -7.11 -2.68 -11.93
CA VAL A 40 -8.25 -1.99 -12.56
C VAL A 40 -9.09 -1.25 -11.52
N VAL A 41 -9.43 -1.90 -10.41
CA VAL A 41 -10.24 -1.27 -9.36
C VAL A 41 -9.48 -0.10 -8.74
N TRP A 42 -8.25 -0.32 -8.30
CA TRP A 42 -7.47 0.72 -7.63
C TRP A 42 -7.06 1.87 -8.56
N SER A 43 -6.78 1.59 -9.84
CA SER A 43 -6.47 2.65 -10.81
C SER A 43 -7.67 3.55 -11.04
N ASN A 44 -8.89 3.00 -11.10
CA ASN A 44 -10.10 3.82 -11.22
C ASN A 44 -10.35 4.66 -9.96
N VAL A 45 -10.17 4.09 -8.76
CA VAL A 45 -10.30 4.83 -7.50
C VAL A 45 -9.29 5.97 -7.42
N ILE A 46 -8.02 5.69 -7.72
CA ILE A 46 -6.94 6.69 -7.69
C ILE A 46 -7.16 7.75 -8.77
N ALA A 47 -7.58 7.37 -9.98
CA ALA A 47 -7.87 8.31 -11.05
C ALA A 47 -9.01 9.26 -10.66
N ASN A 48 -10.11 8.75 -10.10
CA ASN A 48 -11.22 9.58 -9.65
C ASN A 48 -10.79 10.54 -8.53
N TRP A 49 -10.02 10.05 -7.55
CA TRP A 49 -9.45 10.87 -6.49
C TRP A 49 -8.55 11.98 -7.04
N TYR A 50 -7.68 11.63 -7.98
CA TYR A 50 -6.79 12.56 -8.66
C TYR A 50 -7.55 13.67 -9.40
N TYR A 51 -8.57 13.32 -10.18
CA TYR A 51 -9.40 14.30 -10.89
C TYR A 51 -10.11 15.25 -9.93
N HIS A 52 -10.61 14.73 -8.81
CA HIS A 52 -11.25 15.57 -7.81
C HIS A 52 -10.27 16.59 -7.22
N LEU A 53 -9.06 16.15 -6.85
CA LEU A 53 -7.99 17.04 -6.36
C LEU A 53 -7.57 18.07 -7.42
N GLN A 54 -7.50 17.67 -8.68
CA GLN A 54 -7.13 18.56 -9.78
C GLN A 54 -8.12 19.73 -9.92
N ILE A 55 -9.42 19.46 -9.81
CA ILE A 55 -10.46 20.49 -9.85
C ILE A 55 -10.36 21.44 -8.64
N LEU A 56 -10.16 20.89 -7.44
CA LEU A 56 -10.01 21.69 -6.22
C LEU A 56 -8.80 22.63 -6.31
N ASN A 57 -7.65 22.09 -6.72
CA ASN A 57 -6.42 22.86 -6.85
C ASN A 57 -6.51 23.91 -7.97
N ALA A 58 -7.19 23.59 -9.09
CA ALA A 58 -7.44 24.56 -10.16
C ALA A 58 -8.34 25.72 -9.70
N ASN A 59 -9.42 25.42 -8.98
CA ASN A 59 -10.33 26.45 -8.45
C ASN A 59 -9.63 27.35 -7.42
N ASN A 60 -8.79 26.77 -6.56
CA ASN A 60 -8.04 27.53 -5.56
C ASN A 60 -7.00 28.45 -6.23
N LEU A 61 -6.25 27.95 -7.23
CA LEU A 61 -5.31 28.78 -8.00
C LEU A 61 -6.02 29.91 -8.75
N ALA A 62 -7.14 29.62 -9.40
CA ALA A 62 -7.94 30.63 -10.11
C ALA A 62 -8.41 31.73 -9.14
N GLY A 63 -8.95 31.34 -7.97
CA GLY A 63 -9.40 32.29 -6.96
C GLY A 63 -8.28 33.15 -6.36
N ILE A 64 -7.07 32.61 -6.21
CA ILE A 64 -5.90 33.40 -5.78
C ILE A 64 -5.50 34.42 -6.85
N ILE A 65 -5.48 34.01 -8.13
CA ILE A 65 -5.10 34.89 -9.23
C ILE A 65 -6.11 36.04 -9.40
N ASP A 66 -7.41 35.74 -9.33
CA ASP A 66 -8.48 36.75 -9.40
C ASP A 66 -8.40 37.78 -8.28
N ARG A 67 -8.02 37.36 -7.07
CA ARG A 67 -7.87 38.25 -5.91
C ARG A 67 -6.60 39.09 -5.94
N THR A 68 -5.53 38.57 -6.55
CA THR A 68 -4.20 39.17 -6.44
C THR A 68 -3.90 40.13 -7.59
N ASN A 69 -4.59 40.05 -8.73
CA ASN A 69 -4.18 40.81 -9.91
C ASN A 69 -5.31 41.20 -10.88
N SER A 70 -5.92 42.37 -10.68
CA SER A 70 -6.91 42.95 -11.60
C SER A 70 -6.33 43.28 -13.00
N LEU A 71 -5.00 43.42 -13.11
CA LEU A 71 -4.28 43.76 -14.35
C LEU A 71 -3.87 42.54 -15.19
N VAL A 72 -3.85 41.33 -14.62
CA VAL A 72 -3.39 40.12 -15.33
C VAL A 72 -4.49 39.51 -16.19
N LEU A 73 -5.78 39.68 -15.82
CA LEU A 73 -6.94 39.23 -16.61
C LEU A 73 -6.90 39.73 -18.08
N GLN A 74 -6.24 40.87 -18.35
CA GLN A 74 -6.17 41.47 -19.68
C GLN A 74 -5.06 40.92 -20.58
N ARG A 75 -4.05 40.19 -20.06
CA ARG A 75 -2.78 39.97 -20.80
C ARG A 75 -2.35 38.54 -21.07
N GLY A 76 -3.07 37.51 -20.69
CA GLY A 76 -2.58 36.17 -20.97
C GLY A 76 -3.56 35.04 -20.75
N ASN A 77 -3.21 33.89 -21.33
CA ASN A 77 -3.93 32.64 -21.28
C ASN A 77 -3.84 31.99 -19.88
N ILE A 78 -4.35 32.70 -18.85
CA ILE A 78 -4.25 32.37 -17.42
C ILE A 78 -4.83 30.97 -17.16
N MET A 79 -5.95 30.65 -17.81
CA MET A 79 -6.59 29.35 -17.71
C MET A 79 -5.63 28.19 -17.99
N LYS A 80 -4.80 28.32 -19.03
CA LYS A 80 -3.80 27.31 -19.39
C LYS A 80 -2.70 27.22 -18.33
N SER A 81 -2.26 28.34 -17.78
CA SER A 81 -1.23 28.37 -16.72
C SER A 81 -1.73 27.77 -15.40
N VAL A 82 -3.00 27.97 -15.05
CA VAL A 82 -3.66 27.38 -13.88
C VAL A 82 -3.79 25.88 -14.05
N GLN A 83 -4.24 25.41 -15.22
CA GLN A 83 -4.40 23.99 -15.50
C GLN A 83 -3.06 23.23 -15.47
N VAL A 84 -2.00 23.84 -16.01
CA VAL A 84 -0.63 23.27 -15.99
C VAL A 84 -0.08 23.19 -14.56
N GLN A 85 -0.42 24.12 -13.68
CA GLN A 85 0.04 24.12 -12.28
C GLN A 85 -0.83 23.25 -11.36
N ALA A 86 -2.13 23.14 -11.63
CA ALA A 86 -3.04 22.33 -10.83
C ALA A 86 -2.74 20.83 -10.95
N SER A 87 -2.33 20.36 -12.13
CA SER A 87 -1.97 18.96 -12.41
C SER A 87 -0.82 18.42 -11.52
N PRO A 88 0.37 19.02 -11.47
CA PRO A 88 1.45 18.56 -10.60
C PRO A 88 1.09 18.72 -9.11
N LEU A 89 0.30 19.73 -8.74
CA LEU A 89 -0.17 19.91 -7.36
C LEU A 89 -1.08 18.76 -6.93
N SER A 90 -2.05 18.38 -7.78
CA SER A 90 -2.93 17.24 -7.50
C SER A 90 -2.20 15.90 -7.50
N ILE A 91 -1.16 15.73 -8.34
CA ILE A 91 -0.29 14.55 -8.28
C ILE A 91 0.37 14.48 -6.89
N ARG A 92 1.04 15.55 -6.47
CA ARG A 92 1.72 15.61 -5.17
C ARG A 92 0.77 15.27 -4.02
N ASP A 93 -0.42 15.89 -4.01
CA ASP A 93 -1.39 15.69 -2.93
C ASP A 93 -1.96 14.27 -2.94
N ALA A 94 -2.20 13.66 -4.11
CA ALA A 94 -2.60 12.27 -4.23
C ALA A 94 -1.52 11.30 -3.71
N TYR A 95 -0.25 11.49 -4.08
CA TYR A 95 0.86 10.66 -3.60
C TYR A 95 1.09 10.83 -2.09
N SER A 96 0.92 12.05 -1.56
CA SER A 96 0.99 12.31 -0.12
C SER A 96 -0.10 11.52 0.64
N GLY A 97 -1.34 11.56 0.13
CA GLY A 97 -2.44 10.75 0.70
C GLY A 97 -2.14 9.25 0.67
N LEU A 98 -1.66 8.73 -0.47
CA LEU A 98 -1.27 7.33 -0.61
C LEU A 98 -0.12 6.95 0.34
N PHE A 99 0.84 7.85 0.56
CA PHE A 99 1.93 7.63 1.50
C PHE A 99 1.41 7.52 2.94
N ILE A 100 0.52 8.43 3.37
CA ILE A 100 -0.08 8.40 4.70
C ILE A 100 -0.87 7.10 4.91
N ILE A 101 -1.69 6.70 3.94
CA ILE A 101 -2.42 5.42 3.97
C ILE A 101 -1.44 4.25 4.10
N GLY A 102 -0.34 4.26 3.35
CA GLY A 102 0.70 3.24 3.42
C GLY A 102 1.36 3.15 4.80
N VAL A 103 1.65 4.29 5.43
CA VAL A 103 2.20 4.35 6.80
C VAL A 103 1.20 3.76 7.80
N ILE A 104 -0.08 4.14 7.73
CA ILE A 104 -1.13 3.62 8.62
C ILE A 104 -1.25 2.10 8.44
N LEU A 105 -1.26 1.61 7.20
CA LEU A 105 -1.39 0.19 6.89
C LEU A 105 -0.17 -0.60 7.40
N THR A 106 1.04 -0.03 7.28
CA THR A 106 2.27 -0.63 7.82
C THR A 106 2.21 -0.74 9.34
N LEU A 107 1.75 0.31 10.03
CA LEU A 107 1.55 0.29 11.48
C LEU A 107 0.49 -0.75 11.88
N PHE A 108 -0.60 -0.85 11.13
CA PHE A 108 -1.65 -1.83 11.38
C PHE A 108 -1.14 -3.27 11.26
N ILE A 109 -0.33 -3.57 10.24
CA ILE A 109 0.31 -4.89 10.09
C ILE A 109 1.25 -5.20 11.25
N LEU A 110 1.97 -4.18 11.75
CA LEU A 110 2.91 -4.34 12.85
C LEU A 110 2.18 -4.64 14.18
N ILE A 111 1.05 -3.98 14.42
CA ILE A 111 0.21 -4.16 15.63
C ILE A 111 -0.60 -5.47 15.55
N PHE A 112 -1.14 -5.81 14.37
CA PHE A 112 -1.95 -6.99 14.13
C PHE A 112 -1.25 -7.97 13.17
N PRO A 113 -0.26 -8.74 13.64
CA PRO A 113 0.42 -9.72 12.81
C PRO A 113 -0.57 -10.82 12.36
N PHE A 114 -0.85 -10.87 11.05
CA PHE A 114 -1.81 -11.77 10.41
C PHE A 114 -1.43 -13.26 10.39
N HIS A 115 -0.30 -13.62 11.00
CA HIS A 115 0.07 -15.01 11.21
C HIS A 115 0.46 -15.20 12.67
N SER A 116 -0.13 -16.20 13.32
CA SER A 116 0.40 -16.87 14.50
C SER A 116 1.73 -17.56 14.12
N SER A 117 2.71 -16.78 13.69
CA SER A 117 4.01 -17.29 13.37
C SER A 117 4.63 -17.81 14.67
N PRO A 118 5.11 -19.06 14.71
CA PRO A 118 5.79 -19.63 15.86
C PRO A 118 7.15 -18.96 16.16
N ILE A 119 7.41 -17.77 15.61
CA ILE A 119 8.52 -16.87 15.95
C ILE A 119 8.52 -16.48 17.44
N ARG A 120 7.39 -16.61 18.15
CA ARG A 120 7.37 -16.54 19.61
C ARG A 120 8.20 -17.63 20.33
N ARG A 121 8.65 -18.70 19.64
CA ARG A 121 9.58 -19.68 20.24
C ARG A 121 11.06 -19.27 20.23
N VAL A 122 11.44 -18.21 19.53
CA VAL A 122 12.84 -17.74 19.54
C VAL A 122 13.16 -16.96 20.81
N PHE A 123 12.16 -16.34 21.43
CA PHE A 123 12.30 -15.57 22.68
C PHE A 123 11.70 -16.30 23.89
N ASP A 124 11.91 -17.61 23.97
CA ASP A 124 11.50 -18.43 25.12
C ASP A 124 12.64 -18.51 26.16
N TRP A 125 13.13 -17.35 26.62
CA TRP A 125 14.25 -17.29 27.58
C TRP A 125 13.89 -17.94 28.94
N LYS A 126 12.59 -17.99 29.25
CA LYS A 126 12.06 -18.57 30.49
C LYS A 126 12.03 -20.11 30.50
N ARG A 127 11.98 -20.76 29.33
CA ARG A 127 11.88 -22.22 29.24
C ARG A 127 13.20 -22.96 29.36
N LYS A 128 14.33 -22.30 29.11
CA LYS A 128 15.67 -22.91 29.26
C LYS A 128 16.04 -23.24 30.72
N ASN A 129 15.44 -22.57 31.70
CA ASN A 129 15.75 -22.81 33.12
C ASN A 129 14.91 -23.93 33.73
N ALA A 130 13.64 -24.08 33.31
CA ALA A 130 12.76 -25.14 33.81
C ALA A 130 13.22 -26.56 33.41
N THR A 131 13.82 -26.72 32.22
CA THR A 131 14.35 -28.03 31.79
C THR A 131 15.62 -28.43 32.55
N LYS A 132 16.40 -27.47 33.06
CA LYS A 132 17.61 -27.77 33.84
C LYS A 132 17.27 -28.23 35.26
N GLU A 133 16.22 -27.68 35.85
CA GLU A 133 15.74 -28.07 37.19
C GLU A 133 15.06 -29.46 37.18
N ALA A 134 14.33 -29.80 36.11
CA ALA A 134 13.68 -31.12 35.98
C ALA A 134 14.65 -32.29 35.71
N LEU A 135 15.88 -32.02 35.26
CA LEU A 135 16.92 -33.02 35.00
C LEU A 135 17.86 -33.24 36.20
N GLN A 136 17.71 -32.46 37.27
CA GLN A 136 18.54 -32.55 38.49
C GLN A 136 17.88 -33.34 39.62
N ILE A 137 16.71 -33.95 39.39
CA ILE A 137 16.08 -34.82 40.39
C ILE A 137 16.91 -36.12 40.45
N PRO A 138 17.67 -36.39 41.54
CA PRO A 138 18.43 -37.62 41.63
C PRO A 138 17.45 -38.78 41.76
N ILE A 139 17.66 -39.80 40.93
CA ILE A 139 16.98 -41.09 41.03
C ILE A 139 17.48 -41.73 42.35
N SER A 140 16.60 -41.82 43.35
CA SER A 140 16.76 -42.66 44.53
C SER A 140 15.91 -43.91 44.40
#